data_AF-A4SNX2-F1
#
_entry.id   AF-A4SNX2-F1
#
_cell.length_a   1.000
_cell.length_b   1.000
_cell.length_c   1.000
_cell.angle_alpha   90.00
_cell.angle_beta   90.00
_cell.angle_gamma   90.00
#
_symmetry.space_group_name_H-M   'P 1'
#
loop_
_entity.id
_entity.type
_entity.pdbx_description
1 polymer ?
#
loop_
_entity_poly.entity_id
_entity_poly.type
_entity_poly.pdbx_seq_one_letter_code
_entity_poly.pdbx_strand_id
1 'polypeptide(L)'
;MLIYKNWSLQTTFEVVNVKYYPGGMQSGPQRNRLIETWGQLVGKSRALSELNSLIREYGSINKMSKSVQMASRTIKNLRVFFESLPDEFENPASLKAYRFSEGEKCILEEDLHNEFKEVKGQNPTKSIQNIVDKYILAFLNSSGGSIFWDIQDDGIVKSLRLDSQLKDEVRKSINLKINTIEPSIDPTRINVIFHDVIGTNGSYVLEVRVPKSNLSGLHFNSSGHTWVRVNGCKQKLQGVALQDYIIQRLQS
;
A
#
# COMPACT_ATOMS: atom_id res chain seq x y z
N MET A 1 -11.58 15.02 23.18
CA MET A 1 -12.36 14.89 21.93
C MET A 1 -11.73 13.76 21.15
N LEU A 2 -12.52 12.83 20.61
CA LEU A 2 -11.98 11.75 19.79
C LEU A 2 -11.79 12.23 18.35
N ILE A 3 -10.74 11.73 17.72
CA ILE A 3 -10.38 11.96 16.32
C ILE A 3 -10.46 10.62 15.62
N TYR A 4 -11.07 10.59 14.43
CA TYR A 4 -11.33 9.35 13.71
C TYR A 4 -10.53 9.30 12.41
N LYS A 5 -9.91 8.14 12.13
CA LYS A 5 -9.11 7.89 10.91
C LYS A 5 -9.91 8.09 9.62
N ASN A 6 -11.23 7.84 9.64
CA ASN A 6 -12.09 7.95 8.46
C ASN A 6 -12.49 9.40 8.11
N TRP A 7 -12.19 10.38 8.96
CA TRP A 7 -12.43 11.79 8.63
C TRP A 7 -11.47 12.27 7.54
N SER A 8 -11.93 13.21 6.71
CA SER A 8 -11.04 14.02 5.88
C SER A 8 -10.33 15.08 6.72
N LEU A 9 -9.27 15.67 6.19
CA LEU A 9 -8.57 16.78 6.81
C LEU A 9 -9.50 17.99 6.95
N GLN A 10 -10.36 18.23 5.97
CA GLN A 10 -11.34 19.32 6.02
C GLN A 10 -12.34 19.12 7.17
N THR A 11 -12.95 17.93 7.26
CA THR A 11 -13.86 17.60 8.37
C THR A 11 -13.14 17.70 9.71
N THR A 12 -11.88 17.26 9.77
CA THR A 12 -11.06 17.40 10.98
C THR A 12 -10.88 18.87 11.36
N PHE A 13 -10.56 19.75 10.41
CA PHE A 13 -10.49 21.18 10.69
C PHE A 13 -11.84 21.72 11.19
N GLU A 14 -12.93 21.44 10.49
CA GLU A 14 -14.28 21.94 10.83
C GLU A 14 -14.69 21.54 12.25
N VAL A 15 -14.60 20.25 12.59
CA VAL A 15 -15.04 19.75 13.90
C VAL A 15 -14.12 20.23 15.02
N VAL A 16 -12.79 20.23 14.82
CA VAL A 16 -11.85 20.66 15.87
C VAL A 16 -11.95 22.18 16.08
N ASN A 17 -12.09 22.97 15.02
CA ASN A 17 -12.20 24.44 15.11
C ASN A 17 -13.49 24.89 15.81
N VAL A 18 -14.60 24.18 15.62
CA VAL A 18 -15.85 24.45 16.34
C VAL A 18 -15.67 24.31 17.85
N LYS A 19 -14.88 23.32 18.29
CA LYS A 19 -14.66 23.03 19.72
C LYS A 19 -13.56 23.88 20.36
N TYR A 20 -12.54 24.26 19.60
CA TYR A 20 -11.38 24.99 20.10
C TYR A 20 -11.22 26.31 19.34
N TYR A 21 -11.89 27.34 19.82
CA TYR A 21 -11.93 28.65 19.18
C TYR A 21 -10.55 29.30 19.01
N PRO A 22 -10.32 30.04 17.90
CA PRO A 22 -9.11 30.82 17.70
C PRO A 22 -8.94 31.91 18.79
N GLY A 23 -7.73 32.07 19.32
CA GLY A 23 -7.37 33.19 20.22
C GLY A 23 -7.24 32.86 21.71
N GLY A 24 -7.67 31.68 22.15
CA GLY A 24 -7.45 31.21 23.52
C GLY A 24 -6.03 30.68 23.74
N MET A 25 -5.39 31.06 24.84
CA MET A 25 -4.00 30.70 25.17
C MET A 25 -3.78 29.17 25.27
N GLN A 26 -4.84 28.41 25.61
CA GLN A 26 -4.83 26.94 25.67
C GLN A 26 -5.53 26.26 24.47
N SER A 27 -6.49 26.93 23.82
CA SER A 27 -7.29 26.32 22.74
C SER A 27 -6.50 26.13 21.45
N GLY A 28 -5.63 27.07 21.10
CA GLY A 28 -4.81 27.01 19.88
C GLY A 28 -3.86 25.80 19.84
N PRO A 29 -3.02 25.58 20.87
CA PRO A 29 -2.15 24.41 20.93
C PRO A 29 -2.92 23.08 20.97
N GLN A 30 -4.03 23.00 21.70
CA GLN A 30 -4.86 21.78 21.77
C GLN A 30 -5.50 21.44 20.42
N ARG A 31 -6.01 22.44 19.69
CA ARG A 31 -6.51 22.27 18.33
C ARG A 31 -5.44 21.66 17.43
N ASN A 32 -4.24 22.24 17.43
CA ASN A 32 -3.16 21.78 16.56
C ASN A 32 -2.79 20.33 16.86
N ARG A 33 -2.66 19.97 18.15
CA ARG A 33 -2.40 18.57 18.56
C ARG A 33 -3.44 17.59 18.06
N LEU A 34 -4.72 17.96 18.06
CA LEU A 34 -5.79 17.07 17.56
C LEU A 34 -5.70 16.85 16.05
N ILE A 35 -5.30 17.88 15.28
CA ILE A 35 -5.07 17.76 13.84
C ILE A 35 -3.79 16.94 13.57
N GLU A 36 -2.75 17.11 14.39
CA GLU A 36 -1.54 16.27 14.37
C GLU A 36 -1.88 14.81 14.68
N THR A 37 -2.75 14.56 15.67
CA THR A 37 -3.26 13.21 15.98
C THR A 37 -3.98 12.60 14.78
N TRP A 38 -4.81 13.37 14.06
CA TRP A 38 -5.41 12.88 12.81
C TRP A 38 -4.33 12.50 11.79
N GLY A 39 -3.32 13.36 11.61
CA GLY A 39 -2.18 13.08 10.74
C GLY A 39 -1.50 11.77 11.07
N GLN A 40 -1.22 11.52 12.35
CA GLN A 40 -0.62 10.26 12.83
C GLN A 40 -1.50 9.04 12.51
N LEU A 41 -2.82 9.16 12.60
CA LEU A 41 -3.74 8.07 12.30
C LEU A 41 -3.81 7.72 10.80
N VAL A 42 -3.63 8.70 9.92
CA VAL A 42 -3.75 8.53 8.46
C VAL A 42 -2.41 8.39 7.73
N GLY A 43 -1.31 8.73 8.38
CA GLY A 43 0.05 8.68 7.81
C GLY A 43 0.37 9.83 6.86
N LYS A 44 1.66 9.95 6.53
CA LYS A 44 2.24 11.04 5.72
C LYS A 44 1.55 11.28 4.38
N SER A 45 1.43 10.25 3.55
CA SER A 45 0.94 10.32 2.18
C SER A 45 -0.48 10.89 2.14
N ARG A 46 -1.36 10.37 2.99
CA ARG A 46 -2.76 10.81 3.03
C ARG A 46 -2.86 12.23 3.58
N ALA A 47 -2.18 12.51 4.70
CA ALA A 47 -2.19 13.84 5.31
C ALA A 47 -1.69 14.93 4.33
N LEU A 48 -0.60 14.67 3.60
CA LEU A 48 -0.06 15.61 2.61
C LEU A 48 -0.93 15.71 1.36
N SER A 49 -1.47 14.60 0.86
CA SER A 49 -2.36 14.61 -0.31
C SER A 49 -3.60 15.46 -0.06
N GLU A 50 -4.28 15.25 1.07
CA GLU A 50 -5.48 16.03 1.43
C GLU A 50 -5.15 17.50 1.68
N LEU A 51 -4.03 17.81 2.34
CA LEU A 51 -3.58 19.19 2.54
C LEU A 51 -3.28 19.89 1.20
N ASN A 52 -2.60 19.21 0.28
CA ASN A 52 -2.29 19.75 -1.05
C ASN A 52 -3.57 19.96 -1.88
N SER A 53 -4.52 19.03 -1.80
CA SER A 53 -5.82 19.13 -2.46
C SER A 53 -6.58 20.37 -1.99
N LEU A 54 -6.68 20.58 -0.66
CA LEU A 54 -7.33 21.76 -0.10
C LEU A 54 -6.64 23.06 -0.51
N ILE A 55 -5.30 23.11 -0.48
CA ILE A 55 -4.56 24.31 -0.92
C ILE A 55 -4.84 24.62 -2.40
N ARG A 56 -4.94 23.58 -3.24
CA ARG A 56 -5.25 23.72 -4.66
C ARG A 56 -6.69 24.22 -4.87
N GLU A 57 -7.66 23.68 -4.12
CA GLU A 57 -9.08 24.07 -4.17
C GLU A 57 -9.29 25.55 -3.81
N TYR A 58 -8.68 26.01 -2.70
CA TYR A 58 -8.73 27.42 -2.30
C TYR A 58 -7.73 28.32 -3.06
N GLY A 59 -6.92 27.74 -3.96
CA GLY A 59 -5.94 28.41 -4.81
C GLY A 59 -4.66 28.90 -4.12
N SER A 60 -4.61 28.96 -2.78
CA SER A 60 -3.38 29.30 -2.05
C SER A 60 -3.46 28.88 -0.58
N ILE A 61 -2.29 28.70 0.04
CA ILE A 61 -2.19 28.41 1.48
C ILE A 61 -2.83 29.52 2.32
N ASN A 62 -2.70 30.80 1.90
CA ASN A 62 -3.26 31.93 2.64
C ASN A 62 -4.79 31.93 2.63
N LYS A 63 -5.40 31.67 1.47
CA LYS A 63 -6.87 31.57 1.34
C LYS A 63 -7.41 30.36 2.10
N MET A 64 -6.77 29.20 1.99
CA MET A 64 -7.14 27.99 2.72
C MET A 64 -7.02 28.19 4.24
N SER A 65 -5.92 28.79 4.72
CA SER A 65 -5.72 29.02 6.16
C SER A 65 -6.85 29.89 6.74
N LYS A 66 -7.31 30.89 5.98
CA LYS A 66 -8.43 31.75 6.38
C LYS A 66 -9.76 30.99 6.43
N SER A 67 -10.04 30.09 5.47
CA SER A 67 -11.29 29.33 5.47
C SER A 67 -11.40 28.41 6.69
N VAL A 68 -10.28 27.87 7.16
CA VAL A 68 -10.22 27.05 8.39
C VAL A 68 -9.86 27.85 9.64
N GLN A 69 -9.94 29.20 9.60
CA GLN A 69 -9.68 30.08 10.76
C GLN A 69 -8.33 29.83 11.47
N MET A 70 -7.28 29.55 10.69
CA MET A 70 -5.92 29.32 11.17
C MET A 70 -4.93 30.31 10.55
N ALA A 71 -3.84 30.58 11.26
CA ALA A 71 -2.73 31.34 10.70
C ALA A 71 -1.98 30.48 9.67
N SER A 72 -1.52 31.09 8.58
CA SER A 72 -0.78 30.36 7.53
C SER A 72 0.53 29.75 8.03
N ARG A 73 1.14 30.34 9.07
CA ARG A 73 2.29 29.73 9.76
C ARG A 73 1.91 28.39 10.40
N THR A 74 0.73 28.27 11.00
CA THR A 74 0.27 27.02 11.62
C THR A 74 0.07 25.93 10.57
N ILE A 75 -0.52 26.26 9.42
CA ILE A 75 -0.66 25.30 8.32
C ILE A 75 0.70 24.85 7.78
N LYS A 76 1.68 25.76 7.68
CA LYS A 76 3.06 25.39 7.31
C LYS A 76 3.70 24.45 8.33
N ASN A 77 3.50 24.69 9.63
CA ASN A 77 4.00 23.80 10.67
C ASN A 77 3.34 22.42 10.60
N LEU A 78 2.02 22.35 10.36
CA LEU A 78 1.31 21.09 10.16
C LEU A 78 1.84 20.34 8.93
N ARG A 79 2.15 21.02 7.83
CA ARG A 79 2.79 20.41 6.66
C ARG A 79 4.13 19.77 7.04
N VAL A 80 5.01 20.52 7.72
CA VAL A 80 6.32 20.00 8.15
C VAL A 80 6.15 18.79 9.06
N PHE A 81 5.18 18.84 9.98
CA PHE A 81 4.83 17.69 10.81
C PHE A 81 4.38 16.50 9.96
N PHE A 82 3.45 16.68 9.02
CA PHE A 82 2.99 15.61 8.12
C PHE A 82 4.12 15.03 7.26
N GLU A 83 5.07 15.85 6.81
CA GLU A 83 6.27 15.41 6.07
C GLU A 83 7.18 14.50 6.91
N SER A 84 7.15 14.66 8.24
CA SER A 84 7.91 13.86 9.20
C SER A 84 7.23 12.55 9.63
N LEU A 85 5.93 12.38 9.32
CA LEU A 85 5.20 11.17 9.70
C LEU A 85 5.68 9.95 8.89
N PRO A 86 5.60 8.74 9.47
CA PRO A 86 5.70 7.53 8.67
C PRO A 86 4.49 7.38 7.76
N ASP A 87 4.67 6.69 6.64
CA ASP A 87 3.56 6.21 5.83
C ASP A 87 3.01 4.90 6.39
N GLU A 88 1.70 4.66 6.23
CA GLU A 88 1.08 3.37 6.55
C GLU A 88 1.66 2.24 5.68
N PHE A 89 2.12 2.60 4.48
CA PHE A 89 2.70 1.68 3.52
C PHE A 89 4.00 2.23 2.94
N GLU A 90 5.07 1.45 2.98
CA GLU A 90 6.30 1.74 2.25
C GLU A 90 6.23 1.05 0.88
N ASN A 91 6.11 1.85 -0.17
CA ASN A 91 6.20 1.32 -1.53
C ASN A 91 7.64 0.83 -1.76
N PRO A 92 7.82 -0.36 -2.36
CA PRO A 92 9.14 -0.77 -2.82
C PRO A 92 9.67 0.30 -3.79
N ALA A 93 11.00 0.52 -3.75
CA ALA A 93 11.69 1.55 -4.51
C ALA A 93 11.29 1.55 -6.01
N SER A 94 11.54 2.68 -6.68
CA SER A 94 11.10 3.08 -8.03
C SER A 94 10.82 1.97 -9.06
N LEU A 95 9.91 2.24 -10.00
CA LEU A 95 9.64 1.40 -11.17
C LEU A 95 10.94 1.08 -11.92
N LYS A 96 11.56 -0.05 -11.61
CA LYS A 96 12.61 -0.64 -12.43
C LYS A 96 11.96 -1.12 -13.72
N ALA A 97 12.49 -0.67 -14.85
CA ALA A 97 12.14 -1.23 -16.14
C ALA A 97 12.82 -2.60 -16.25
N TYR A 98 12.01 -3.67 -16.32
CA TYR A 98 12.51 -5.01 -16.58
C TYR A 98 12.49 -5.29 -18.08
N ARG A 99 13.47 -6.06 -18.55
CA ARG A 99 13.50 -6.60 -19.91
C ARG A 99 13.46 -8.11 -19.78
N PHE A 100 12.37 -8.72 -20.24
CA PHE A 100 12.19 -10.16 -20.23
C PHE A 100 12.23 -10.67 -21.68
N SER A 101 12.84 -11.84 -21.88
CA SER A 101 12.85 -12.56 -23.16
C SER A 101 12.37 -13.99 -22.90
N GLU A 102 11.46 -14.51 -23.73
CA GLU A 102 10.92 -15.86 -23.54
C GLU A 102 12.04 -16.92 -23.66
N GLY A 103 12.04 -17.90 -22.75
CA GLY A 103 13.04 -18.97 -22.71
C GLY A 103 14.40 -18.58 -22.12
N GLU A 104 14.64 -17.30 -21.86
CA GLU A 104 15.87 -16.83 -21.21
C GLU A 104 15.71 -16.73 -19.69
N LYS A 105 16.84 -16.82 -18.98
CA LYS A 105 16.89 -16.58 -17.54
C LYS A 105 16.82 -15.08 -17.28
N CYS A 106 15.87 -14.64 -16.46
CA CYS A 106 15.77 -13.25 -16.07
C CYS A 106 16.91 -12.83 -15.12
N ILE A 107 17.13 -11.51 -14.99
CA ILE A 107 18.16 -10.95 -14.11
C ILE A 107 17.79 -10.98 -12.62
N LEU A 108 16.53 -11.33 -12.32
CA LEU A 108 16.00 -11.38 -10.97
C LEU A 108 16.25 -12.77 -10.39
N GLU A 109 16.28 -12.85 -9.08
CA GLU A 109 16.30 -14.11 -8.33
C GLU A 109 15.17 -14.10 -7.31
N GLU A 110 14.66 -15.27 -6.93
CA GLU A 110 13.76 -15.35 -5.78
C GLU A 110 14.54 -15.02 -4.50
N ASP A 111 14.04 -14.04 -3.76
CA ASP A 111 14.70 -13.51 -2.57
C ASP A 111 13.66 -12.98 -1.57
N LEU A 112 14.03 -12.12 -0.62
CA LEU A 112 13.07 -11.55 0.33
C LEU A 112 12.03 -10.62 -0.32
N HIS A 113 12.29 -10.11 -1.52
CA HIS A 113 11.52 -9.09 -2.22
C HIS A 113 10.94 -9.54 -3.56
N ASN A 114 11.41 -10.67 -4.10
CA ASN A 114 10.98 -11.20 -5.39
C ASN A 114 10.47 -12.63 -5.20
N GLU A 115 9.29 -12.92 -5.74
CA GLU A 115 8.74 -14.26 -5.83
C GLU A 115 8.43 -14.58 -7.29
N PHE A 116 8.85 -15.74 -7.76
CA PHE A 116 8.50 -16.26 -9.08
C PHE A 116 7.42 -17.28 -8.98
N LYS A 117 6.48 -17.23 -9.92
CA LYS A 117 5.47 -18.26 -9.99
C LYS A 117 5.05 -18.51 -11.42
N GLU A 118 4.98 -19.78 -11.76
CA GLU A 118 4.45 -20.24 -13.03
C GLU A 118 2.91 -20.26 -13.01
N VAL A 119 2.29 -19.85 -14.12
CA VAL A 119 0.86 -20.00 -14.30
C VAL A 119 0.56 -21.43 -14.77
N LYS A 120 0.00 -22.24 -13.87
CA LYS A 120 -0.35 -23.63 -14.16
C LYS A 120 -1.78 -23.74 -14.68
N GLY A 121 -1.98 -24.50 -15.76
CA GLY A 121 -3.29 -24.77 -16.35
C GLY A 121 -3.75 -23.77 -17.41
N GLN A 122 -4.92 -24.02 -17.99
CA GLN A 122 -5.41 -23.29 -19.19
C GLN A 122 -6.08 -21.95 -18.88
N ASN A 123 -6.33 -21.61 -17.61
CA ASN A 123 -7.00 -20.36 -17.22
C ASN A 123 -6.08 -19.52 -16.32
N PRO A 124 -5.31 -18.59 -16.91
CA PRO A 124 -4.38 -17.74 -16.17
C PRO A 124 -5.05 -16.95 -15.05
N THR A 125 -6.20 -16.35 -15.32
CA THR A 125 -6.95 -15.53 -14.36
C THR A 125 -7.27 -16.31 -13.09
N LYS A 126 -7.80 -17.52 -13.23
CA LYS A 126 -8.17 -18.36 -12.09
C LYS A 126 -6.93 -18.87 -11.34
N SER A 127 -5.88 -19.26 -12.07
CA SER A 127 -4.64 -19.74 -11.46
C SER A 127 -3.97 -18.68 -10.60
N ILE A 128 -3.92 -17.43 -11.08
CA ILE A 128 -3.43 -16.27 -10.31
C ILE A 128 -4.37 -16.00 -9.12
N GLN A 129 -5.67 -15.85 -9.38
CA GLN A 129 -6.66 -15.49 -8.36
C GLN A 129 -6.66 -16.43 -7.15
N ASN A 130 -6.45 -17.73 -7.36
CA ASN A 130 -6.53 -18.74 -6.29
C ASN A 130 -5.45 -18.61 -5.21
N ILE A 131 -4.31 -18.00 -5.52
CA ILE A 131 -3.14 -17.99 -4.64
C ILE A 131 -2.54 -16.61 -4.42
N VAL A 132 -2.92 -15.60 -5.20
CA VAL A 132 -2.33 -14.25 -5.14
C VAL A 132 -2.48 -13.60 -3.76
N ASP A 133 -3.59 -13.83 -3.06
CA ASP A 133 -3.85 -13.28 -1.72
C ASP A 133 -2.77 -13.70 -0.72
N LYS A 134 -2.35 -14.97 -0.75
CA LYS A 134 -1.33 -15.51 0.17
C LYS A 134 0.01 -14.80 0.00
N TYR A 135 0.39 -14.49 -1.24
CA TYR A 135 1.65 -13.80 -1.53
C TYR A 135 1.55 -12.31 -1.22
N ILE A 136 0.43 -11.68 -1.55
CA ILE A 136 0.16 -10.29 -1.17
C ILE A 136 0.28 -10.12 0.34
N LEU A 137 -0.36 -10.98 1.14
CA LEU A 137 -0.27 -10.96 2.59
C LEU A 137 1.15 -11.19 3.10
N ALA A 138 1.87 -12.15 2.51
CA ALA A 138 3.25 -12.41 2.87
C ALA A 138 4.16 -11.19 2.70
N PHE A 139 4.01 -10.46 1.59
CA PHE A 139 4.76 -9.23 1.33
C PHE A 139 4.32 -8.06 2.21
N LEU A 140 3.01 -7.82 2.35
CA LEU A 140 2.44 -6.77 3.22
C LEU A 140 2.95 -6.87 4.66
N ASN A 141 2.92 -8.07 5.23
CA ASN A 141 3.29 -8.30 6.62
C ASN A 141 4.80 -8.39 6.86
N SER A 142 5.60 -8.27 5.80
CA SER A 142 7.05 -8.38 5.82
C SER A 142 7.67 -7.11 5.23
N SER A 143 8.57 -7.24 4.25
CA SER A 143 9.36 -6.12 3.73
C SER A 143 8.83 -5.54 2.41
N GLY A 144 7.61 -5.91 1.99
CA GLY A 144 7.11 -5.60 0.65
C GLY A 144 7.94 -6.29 -0.46
N GLY A 145 7.50 -6.15 -1.71
CA GLY A 145 8.15 -6.78 -2.84
C GLY A 145 7.25 -6.96 -4.05
N SER A 146 7.64 -7.89 -4.93
CA SER A 146 6.98 -8.16 -6.19
C SER A 146 6.80 -9.65 -6.41
N ILE A 147 5.63 -10.02 -6.95
CA ILE A 147 5.32 -11.36 -7.41
C ILE A 147 5.35 -11.30 -8.94
N PHE A 148 6.21 -12.09 -9.58
CA PHE A 148 6.29 -12.20 -11.02
C PHE A 148 5.63 -13.51 -11.47
N TRP A 149 4.55 -13.37 -12.23
CA TRP A 149 3.85 -14.49 -12.84
C TRP A 149 4.41 -14.80 -14.22
N ASP A 150 4.56 -16.11 -14.43
CA ASP A 150 5.09 -16.77 -15.61
C ASP A 150 6.61 -16.68 -15.80
N ILE A 151 7.29 -16.71 -14.65
CA ILE A 151 8.70 -17.05 -14.50
C ILE A 151 8.76 -18.35 -13.70
N GLN A 152 9.57 -19.31 -14.15
CA GLN A 152 9.82 -20.56 -13.43
C GLN A 152 10.69 -20.31 -12.19
N ASP A 153 10.68 -21.28 -11.26
CA ASP A 153 11.44 -21.20 -10.01
C ASP A 153 12.97 -21.06 -10.26
N ASP A 154 13.48 -21.52 -11.41
CA ASP A 154 14.87 -21.37 -11.84
C ASP A 154 15.20 -20.03 -12.53
N GLY A 155 14.19 -19.16 -12.68
CA GLY A 155 14.29 -17.84 -13.31
C GLY A 155 14.04 -17.82 -14.81
N ILE A 156 13.69 -18.94 -15.45
CA ILE A 156 13.40 -19.01 -16.89
C ILE A 156 12.01 -18.41 -17.19
N VAL A 157 11.95 -17.42 -18.08
CA VAL A 157 10.71 -16.74 -18.49
C VAL A 157 9.87 -17.63 -19.42
N LYS A 158 8.58 -17.80 -19.11
CA LYS A 158 7.60 -18.52 -19.97
C LYS A 158 6.69 -17.59 -20.77
N SER A 159 6.31 -16.45 -20.21
CA SER A 159 5.43 -15.43 -20.83
C SER A 159 3.96 -15.82 -21.08
N LEU A 160 3.05 -14.98 -20.59
CA LEU A 160 1.61 -15.15 -20.75
C LEU A 160 1.11 -14.45 -21.99
N ARG A 161 0.46 -15.17 -22.89
CA ARG A 161 -0.32 -14.54 -23.96
C ARG A 161 -1.57 -13.92 -23.38
N LEU A 162 -1.63 -12.58 -23.39
CA LEU A 162 -2.74 -11.83 -22.83
C LEU A 162 -3.22 -10.79 -23.83
N ASP A 163 -4.49 -10.88 -24.22
CA ASP A 163 -5.16 -9.78 -24.90
C ASP A 163 -5.65 -8.72 -23.89
N SER A 164 -6.23 -7.63 -24.41
CA SER A 164 -6.73 -6.54 -23.58
C SER A 164 -7.85 -6.96 -22.63
N GLN A 165 -8.69 -7.92 -23.03
CA GLN A 165 -9.79 -8.43 -22.21
C GLN A 165 -9.24 -9.23 -21.03
N LEU A 166 -8.32 -10.15 -21.29
CA LEU A 166 -7.73 -11.01 -20.27
C LEU A 166 -6.89 -10.20 -19.28
N LYS A 167 -6.19 -9.16 -19.73
CA LYS A 167 -5.51 -8.21 -18.83
C LYS A 167 -6.48 -7.53 -17.86
N ASP A 168 -7.66 -7.11 -18.33
CA ASP A 168 -8.68 -6.49 -17.49
C ASP A 168 -9.29 -7.50 -16.50
N GLU A 169 -9.56 -8.73 -16.94
CA GLU A 169 -10.05 -9.81 -16.08
C GLU A 169 -9.05 -10.16 -14.97
N VAL A 170 -7.75 -10.24 -15.28
CA VAL A 170 -6.68 -10.45 -14.30
C VAL A 170 -6.62 -9.30 -13.29
N ARG A 171 -6.69 -8.04 -13.73
CA ARG A 171 -6.73 -6.89 -12.80
C ARG A 171 -7.94 -6.97 -11.87
N LYS A 172 -9.12 -7.25 -12.41
CA LYS A 172 -10.36 -7.41 -11.63
C LYS A 172 -10.25 -8.54 -10.61
N SER A 173 -9.72 -9.70 -11.00
CA SER A 173 -9.62 -10.87 -10.12
C SER A 173 -8.65 -10.63 -8.94
N ILE A 174 -7.54 -9.93 -9.19
CA ILE A 174 -6.58 -9.52 -8.15
C ILE A 174 -7.20 -8.47 -7.23
N ASN A 175 -7.86 -7.44 -7.77
CA ASN A 175 -8.52 -6.41 -6.98
C ASN A 175 -9.63 -6.96 -6.08
N LEU A 176 -10.39 -7.95 -6.57
CA LEU A 176 -11.39 -8.64 -5.75
C LEU A 176 -10.74 -9.32 -4.54
N LYS A 177 -9.54 -9.89 -4.68
CA LYS A 177 -8.81 -10.48 -3.55
C LYS A 177 -8.31 -9.41 -2.58
N ILE A 178 -7.74 -8.32 -3.09
CA ILE A 178 -7.26 -7.20 -2.27
C ILE A 178 -8.37 -6.63 -1.40
N ASN A 179 -9.58 -6.46 -1.95
CA ASN A 179 -10.74 -5.93 -1.24
C ASN A 179 -11.24 -6.83 -0.08
N THR A 180 -10.76 -8.06 0.01
CA THR A 180 -11.10 -8.99 1.11
C THR A 180 -10.06 -9.03 2.22
N ILE A 181 -8.99 -8.23 2.12
CA ILE A 181 -7.93 -8.18 3.12
C ILE A 181 -8.36 -7.29 4.30
N GLU A 182 -8.08 -7.76 5.52
CA GLU A 182 -8.36 -7.05 6.77
C GLU A 182 -7.10 -6.90 7.63
N PRO A 183 -6.78 -5.73 8.19
CA PRO A 183 -7.43 -4.44 7.95
C PRO A 183 -7.40 -4.05 6.47
N SER A 184 -8.41 -3.29 6.03
CA SER A 184 -8.54 -2.89 4.63
C SER A 184 -7.36 -2.05 4.17
N ILE A 185 -6.99 -2.24 2.91
CA ILE A 185 -5.86 -1.56 2.28
C ILE A 185 -6.43 -0.78 1.09
N ASP A 186 -5.94 0.44 0.89
CA ASP A 186 -6.19 1.18 -0.34
C ASP A 186 -5.66 0.36 -1.55
N PRO A 187 -6.54 -0.14 -2.43
CA PRO A 187 -6.12 -1.03 -3.52
C PRO A 187 -5.11 -0.37 -4.47
N THR A 188 -5.08 0.96 -4.54
CA THR A 188 -4.12 1.70 -5.38
C THR A 188 -2.66 1.55 -4.93
N ARG A 189 -2.44 1.05 -3.71
CA ARG A 189 -1.10 0.76 -3.16
C ARG A 189 -0.49 -0.51 -3.72
N ILE A 190 -1.29 -1.40 -4.30
CA ILE A 190 -0.81 -2.62 -4.96
C ILE A 190 -0.87 -2.37 -6.47
N ASN A 191 0.26 -2.51 -7.16
CA ASN A 191 0.33 -2.26 -8.60
C ASN A 191 0.33 -3.57 -9.39
N VAL A 192 -0.51 -3.63 -10.42
CA VAL A 192 -0.62 -4.75 -11.35
C VAL A 192 -0.04 -4.29 -12.69
N ILE A 193 1.18 -4.73 -12.99
CA ILE A 193 1.99 -4.27 -14.12
C ILE A 193 2.18 -5.42 -15.10
N PHE A 194 2.05 -5.17 -16.39
CA PHE A 194 2.31 -6.14 -17.45
C PHE A 194 3.56 -5.71 -18.20
N HIS A 195 4.63 -6.49 -18.08
CA HIS A 195 5.90 -6.24 -18.77
C HIS A 195 5.89 -6.99 -20.10
N ASP A 196 6.09 -6.28 -21.21
CA ASP A 196 6.23 -6.90 -22.53
C ASP A 196 7.42 -7.86 -22.57
N VAL A 197 7.25 -9.01 -23.22
CA VAL A 197 8.32 -9.98 -23.44
C VAL A 197 8.88 -9.82 -24.85
N ILE A 198 10.20 -9.63 -24.92
CA ILE A 198 10.94 -9.40 -26.17
C ILE A 198 10.86 -10.65 -27.04
N GLY A 199 10.65 -10.44 -28.35
CA GLY A 199 10.60 -11.52 -29.34
C GLY A 199 9.21 -12.09 -29.58
N THR A 200 8.21 -11.70 -28.79
CA THR A 200 6.84 -12.21 -28.87
C THR A 200 5.80 -11.11 -28.80
N ASN A 201 4.92 -11.02 -29.80
CA ASN A 201 3.82 -10.07 -29.76
C ASN A 201 2.70 -10.58 -28.85
N GLY A 202 2.28 -9.75 -27.90
CA GLY A 202 1.15 -10.04 -27.01
C GLY A 202 1.45 -11.01 -25.87
N SER A 203 2.74 -11.26 -25.57
CA SER A 203 3.16 -12.01 -24.39
C SER A 203 3.72 -11.11 -23.29
N TYR A 204 3.45 -11.45 -22.03
CA TYR A 204 3.75 -10.61 -20.88
C TYR A 204 4.25 -11.42 -19.68
N VAL A 205 5.11 -10.81 -18.88
CA VAL A 205 5.29 -11.17 -17.47
C VAL A 205 4.42 -10.25 -16.63
N LEU A 206 3.59 -10.84 -15.77
CA LEU A 206 2.74 -10.06 -14.86
C LEU A 206 3.48 -9.83 -13.54
N GLU A 207 3.65 -8.58 -13.15
CA GLU A 207 4.16 -8.19 -11.83
C GLU A 207 3.00 -7.70 -10.94
N VAL A 208 2.86 -8.29 -9.75
CA VAL A 208 2.04 -7.75 -8.67
C VAL A 208 2.98 -7.18 -7.62
N ARG A 209 3.07 -5.85 -7.57
CA ARG A 209 3.93 -5.11 -6.65
C ARG A 209 3.17 -4.75 -5.39
N VAL A 210 3.72 -5.13 -4.25
CA VAL A 210 3.06 -5.07 -2.94
C VAL A 210 3.91 -4.23 -1.98
N PRO A 211 3.33 -3.23 -1.32
CA PRO A 211 4.05 -2.43 -0.35
C PRO A 211 4.30 -3.21 0.94
N LYS A 212 5.25 -2.74 1.73
CA LYS A 212 5.35 -3.11 3.14
C LYS A 212 4.30 -2.35 3.93
N SER A 213 3.57 -3.04 4.81
CA SER A 213 2.73 -2.38 5.82
C SER A 213 3.57 -1.97 7.01
N ASN A 214 3.43 -0.73 7.44
CA ASN A 214 4.03 -0.20 8.67
C ASN A 214 3.08 -0.29 9.87
N LEU A 215 1.94 -0.96 9.71
CA LEU A 215 1.09 -1.28 10.84
C LEU A 215 1.81 -2.25 11.78
N SER A 216 1.60 -2.04 13.08
CA SER A 216 2.02 -2.97 14.13
C SER A 216 1.20 -4.26 14.12
N GLY A 217 -0.04 -4.20 13.64
CA GLY A 217 -0.88 -5.37 13.37
C GLY A 217 -0.54 -6.06 12.05
N LEU A 218 -1.13 -7.25 11.86
CA LEU A 218 -1.02 -8.02 10.63
C LEU A 218 -2.26 -7.86 9.76
N HIS A 219 -2.09 -8.03 8.46
CA HIS A 219 -3.17 -8.21 7.51
C HIS A 219 -3.52 -9.70 7.37
N PHE A 220 -4.79 -10.00 7.16
CA PHE A 220 -5.39 -11.32 7.03
C PHE A 220 -6.29 -11.36 5.81
N ASN A 221 -6.52 -12.54 5.24
CA ASN A 221 -7.60 -12.72 4.27
C ASN A 221 -8.95 -12.91 4.97
N SER A 222 -10.03 -12.95 4.19
CA SER A 222 -11.40 -13.17 4.68
C SER A 222 -11.63 -14.47 5.44
N SER A 223 -10.69 -15.42 5.41
CA SER A 223 -10.75 -16.66 6.20
C SER A 223 -9.97 -16.57 7.52
N GLY A 224 -9.46 -15.39 7.89
CA GLY A 224 -8.65 -15.19 9.10
C GLY A 224 -7.24 -15.78 9.01
N HIS A 225 -6.76 -16.09 7.79
CA HIS A 225 -5.41 -16.62 7.60
C HIS A 225 -4.44 -15.49 7.21
N THR A 226 -3.18 -15.64 7.64
CA THR A 226 -2.11 -14.73 7.29
C THR A 226 -0.80 -15.45 6.98
N TRP A 227 0.06 -14.75 6.26
CA TRP A 227 1.38 -15.21 5.83
C TRP A 227 2.40 -14.11 6.02
N VAL A 228 3.67 -14.51 6.13
CA VAL A 228 4.86 -13.65 6.16
C VAL A 228 5.94 -14.24 5.24
N ARG A 229 6.94 -13.45 4.87
CA ARG A 229 8.17 -13.90 4.20
C ARG A 229 9.27 -14.03 5.24
N VAL A 230 9.84 -15.22 5.35
CA VAL A 230 10.99 -15.53 6.19
C VAL A 230 12.05 -16.18 5.31
N ASN A 231 13.25 -15.60 5.25
CA ASN A 231 14.37 -16.12 4.46
C ASN A 231 14.03 -16.42 2.98
N GLY A 232 13.22 -15.55 2.35
CA GLY A 232 12.78 -15.72 0.96
C GLY A 232 11.65 -16.74 0.77
N CYS A 233 11.14 -17.35 1.83
CA CYS A 233 10.03 -18.29 1.77
C CYS A 233 8.76 -17.71 2.38
N LYS A 234 7.62 -17.94 1.72
CA LYS A 234 6.30 -17.66 2.31
C LYS A 234 5.97 -18.69 3.40
N GLN A 235 5.69 -18.22 4.61
CA GLN A 235 5.27 -19.03 5.74
C GLN A 235 3.89 -18.62 6.24
N LYS A 236 3.01 -19.60 6.47
CA LYS A 236 1.70 -19.35 7.10
C LYS A 236 1.90 -19.16 8.61
N LEU A 237 1.35 -18.11 9.19
CA LEU A 237 1.34 -17.93 10.64
C LEU A 237 0.03 -18.47 11.22
N GLN A 238 0.15 -19.24 12.29
CA GLN A 238 -0.97 -19.82 13.04
C GLN A 238 -0.52 -20.23 14.44
N GLY A 239 -1.46 -20.31 15.38
CA GLY A 239 -1.18 -20.73 16.76
C GLY A 239 -0.14 -19.83 17.44
N VAL A 240 0.81 -20.45 18.16
CA VAL A 240 1.86 -19.76 18.93
C VAL A 240 2.75 -18.90 18.04
N ALA A 241 3.12 -19.38 16.84
CA ALA A 241 3.97 -18.64 15.91
C ALA A 241 3.36 -17.29 15.48
N LEU A 242 2.03 -17.21 15.39
CA LEU A 242 1.34 -15.95 15.11
C LEU A 242 1.45 -14.98 16.30
N GLN A 243 1.30 -15.48 17.52
CA GLN A 243 1.39 -14.68 18.74
C GLN A 243 2.80 -14.12 18.92
N ASP A 244 3.82 -14.97 18.80
CA ASP A 244 5.22 -14.58 18.93
C ASP A 244 5.60 -13.50 17.90
N TYR A 245 5.15 -13.66 16.66
CA TYR A 245 5.41 -12.68 15.60
C TYR A 245 4.78 -11.30 15.91
N ILE A 246 3.54 -11.29 16.41
CA ILE A 246 2.87 -10.03 16.79
C ILE A 246 3.60 -9.37 17.97
N ILE A 247 4.01 -10.13 18.97
CA ILE A 247 4.74 -9.61 20.14
C ILE A 247 6.07 -8.99 19.71
N GLN A 248 6.85 -9.69 18.87
CA GLN A 248 8.13 -9.16 18.36
C GLN A 248 7.95 -7.85 17.57
N ARG A 249 6.91 -7.78 16.73
CA ARG A 249 6.61 -6.59 15.91
C ARG A 249 6.17 -5.38 16.74
N LEU A 250 5.60 -5.59 17.94
CA LEU A 250 5.24 -4.52 18.87
C LEU A 250 6.43 -3.98 19.67
N GLN A 251 7.53 -4.73 19.73
CA GLN A 251 8.74 -4.38 20.47
C GLN A 251 9.82 -3.73 19.58
N SER A 252 9.68 -3.83 18.25
CA SER A 252 10.54 -3.21 17.23
C SER A 252 10.08 -1.81 16.85
#